data_AF-A0A3A0BWH6-F1
#
_entry.id   AF-A0A3A0BWH6-F1
#
_cell.length_a   1.000
_cell.length_b   1.000
_cell.length_c   1.000
_cell.angle_alpha   90.00
_cell.angle_beta   90.00
_cell.angle_gamma   90.00
#
_symmetry.space_group_name_H-M   'P 1'
#
loop_
_entity.id
_entity.type
_entity.pdbx_description
1 polymer ?
#
loop_
_entity_poly.entity_id
_entity_poly.type
_entity_poly.pdbx_seq_one_letter_code
_entity_poly.pdbx_strand_id
1 'polypeptide(L)'
;LPEKSLRLARLERAATVDEKIYLMMQEKYEETRITEVGQLGQVRIIDTAQAPKEPVKPRKKLYLVLGALIGFGLGLGLTFLFEYIDNSVRSIEDVEHIGLTVLGSIPVIKEDEALKRLKVLPGMNGNLDTLESKKMAARLITHFAPKSPISEAYRTFRTNLQYTKLDRELKAILVTSPGPGEGKSTSVSNLAITMAQMGSKVLLIDSDLRRPVLHTIFKVDRRIGLSNILVGKVSVSEAVQKTEIDNLYVLPCGTLPPNPSELLASSAMTRALEEMKDLFDIILFDSPPIIAVTDAAVLCPRLDGVILVLKSGQTDRDAAFRAYTLLKNVNARLLGSLLNGVQIESMYGSYYYYYHYYYYGKGDGKKSKTRRSRHSSTNAA
;
A
#
# COMPACT_ATOMS: atom_id res chain seq x y z
N LEU A 1 -139.58 -12.94 -14.49
CA LEU A 1 -139.01 -12.89 -13.12
C LEU A 1 -137.68 -13.64 -12.90
N PRO A 2 -137.26 -14.67 -13.67
CA PRO A 2 -136.01 -15.41 -13.39
C PRO A 2 -134.71 -14.63 -13.65
N GLU A 3 -134.74 -13.51 -14.37
CA GLU A 3 -133.55 -12.67 -14.59
C GLU A 3 -133.06 -11.92 -13.34
N LYS A 4 -133.98 -11.50 -12.44
CA LYS A 4 -133.60 -10.75 -11.23
C LYS A 4 -132.90 -11.63 -10.18
N SER A 5 -133.36 -12.87 -9.99
CA SER A 5 -132.71 -13.83 -9.09
C SER A 5 -131.34 -14.26 -9.61
N LEU A 6 -131.20 -14.43 -10.93
CA LEU A 6 -129.92 -14.77 -11.55
C LEU A 6 -128.91 -13.61 -11.48
N ARG A 7 -129.39 -12.36 -11.55
CA ARG A 7 -128.58 -11.15 -11.32
C ARG A 7 -128.14 -11.01 -9.86
N LEU A 8 -129.02 -11.31 -8.90
CA LEU A 8 -128.68 -11.31 -7.47
C LEU A 8 -127.60 -12.36 -7.16
N ALA A 9 -127.77 -13.60 -7.62
CA ALA A 9 -126.78 -14.67 -7.42
C ALA A 9 -125.42 -14.35 -8.05
N ARG A 10 -125.39 -13.65 -9.20
CA ARG A 10 -124.13 -13.16 -9.80
C ARG A 10 -123.48 -12.07 -8.95
N LEU A 11 -124.27 -11.13 -8.42
CA LEU A 11 -123.76 -10.05 -7.56
C LEU A 11 -123.28 -10.59 -6.21
N GLU A 12 -123.98 -11.53 -5.60
CA GLU A 12 -123.53 -12.21 -4.37
C GLU A 12 -122.23 -12.96 -4.61
N ARG A 13 -122.12 -13.71 -5.72
CA ARG A 13 -120.87 -14.40 -6.07
C ARG A 13 -119.73 -13.42 -6.32
N ALA A 14 -119.98 -12.29 -6.98
CA ALA A 14 -118.99 -11.24 -7.18
C ALA A 14 -118.56 -10.62 -5.84
N ALA A 15 -119.51 -10.26 -4.96
CA ALA A 15 -119.23 -9.75 -3.63
C ALA A 15 -118.41 -10.75 -2.79
N THR A 16 -118.71 -12.06 -2.87
CA THR A 16 -117.95 -13.10 -2.16
C THR A 16 -116.53 -13.23 -2.70
N VAL A 17 -116.34 -13.06 -4.01
CA VAL A 17 -115.01 -13.09 -4.65
C VAL A 17 -114.21 -11.85 -4.24
N ASP A 18 -114.81 -10.66 -4.27
CA ASP A 18 -114.18 -9.41 -3.88
C ASP A 18 -113.82 -9.41 -2.39
N GLU A 19 -114.70 -9.93 -1.53
CA GLU A 19 -114.42 -10.12 -0.11
C GLU A 19 -113.23 -11.05 0.11
N LYS A 20 -113.16 -12.18 -0.60
CA LYS A 20 -112.00 -13.09 -0.52
C LYS A 20 -110.71 -12.45 -1.02
N ILE A 21 -110.76 -11.70 -2.11
CA ILE A 21 -109.59 -10.98 -2.64
C ILE A 21 -109.13 -9.92 -1.64
N TYR A 22 -110.07 -9.17 -1.05
CA TYR A 22 -109.77 -8.17 -0.04
C TYR A 22 -109.10 -8.80 1.18
N LEU A 23 -109.66 -9.88 1.72
CA LEU A 23 -109.10 -10.61 2.85
C LEU A 23 -107.71 -11.19 2.52
N MET A 24 -107.54 -11.78 1.34
CA MET A 24 -106.23 -12.28 0.88
C MET A 24 -105.20 -11.16 0.75
N MET A 25 -105.57 -10.01 0.17
CA MET A 25 -104.68 -8.85 0.07
C MET A 25 -104.32 -8.30 1.45
N GLN A 26 -105.27 -8.27 2.38
CA GLN A 26 -105.04 -7.79 3.73
C GLN A 26 -104.08 -8.73 4.49
N GLU A 27 -104.26 -10.05 4.35
CA GLU A 27 -103.36 -11.05 4.90
C GLU A 27 -101.95 -10.92 4.30
N LYS A 28 -101.83 -10.83 2.97
CA LYS A 28 -100.54 -10.63 2.29
C LYS A 28 -99.86 -9.31 2.67
N TYR A 29 -100.63 -8.24 2.85
CA TYR A 29 -100.11 -6.95 3.27
C TYR A 29 -99.51 -7.03 4.67
N GLU A 30 -100.22 -7.64 5.62
CA GLU A 30 -99.72 -7.83 6.99
C GLU A 30 -98.51 -8.77 7.03
N GLU A 31 -98.52 -9.86 6.25
CA GLU A 31 -97.36 -10.76 6.12
C GLU A 31 -96.11 -10.00 5.59
N THR A 32 -96.29 -9.13 4.59
CA THR A 32 -95.21 -8.32 4.03
C THR A 32 -94.74 -7.26 5.02
N ARG A 33 -95.65 -6.61 5.75
CA ARG A 33 -95.33 -5.62 6.78
C ARG A 33 -94.53 -6.24 7.93
N ILE A 34 -94.90 -7.45 8.36
CA ILE A 34 -94.16 -8.21 9.38
C ILE A 34 -92.78 -8.61 8.84
N THR A 35 -92.71 -9.04 7.57
CA THR A 35 -91.43 -9.40 6.92
C THR A 35 -90.49 -8.21 6.78
N GLU A 36 -91.02 -7.01 6.45
CA GLU A 36 -90.25 -5.76 6.34
C GLU A 36 -89.66 -5.36 7.70
N VAL A 37 -90.44 -5.46 8.79
CA VAL A 37 -89.95 -5.23 10.15
C VAL A 37 -88.96 -6.32 10.59
N GLY A 38 -89.16 -7.56 10.16
CA GLY A 38 -88.25 -8.70 10.38
C GLY A 38 -86.95 -8.64 9.56
N GLN A 39 -86.89 -7.79 8.53
CA GLN A 39 -85.70 -7.53 7.71
C GLN A 39 -84.77 -6.46 8.27
N LEU A 40 -84.93 -6.05 9.54
CA LEU A 40 -83.76 -5.64 10.31
C LEU A 40 -82.88 -6.87 10.48
N GLY A 41 -82.10 -7.18 9.43
CA GLY A 41 -81.06 -8.18 9.48
C GLY A 41 -80.26 -7.92 10.74
N GLN A 42 -80.30 -8.86 11.68
CA GLN A 42 -79.47 -8.79 12.87
C GLN A 42 -78.02 -8.83 12.40
N VAL A 43 -77.46 -7.65 12.12
CA VAL A 43 -76.04 -7.47 11.90
C VAL A 43 -75.41 -7.60 13.27
N ARG A 44 -75.18 -8.83 13.68
CA ARG A 44 -74.38 -9.13 14.84
C ARG A 44 -72.94 -9.02 14.40
N ILE A 45 -72.28 -7.96 14.84
CA ILE A 45 -70.83 -7.84 14.71
C ILE A 45 -70.23 -8.97 15.55
N ILE A 46 -69.75 -10.02 14.88
CA ILE A 46 -69.12 -11.18 15.54
C ILE A 46 -67.73 -10.78 16.03
N ASP A 47 -66.99 -10.05 15.19
CA ASP A 47 -65.68 -9.53 15.52
C ASP A 47 -65.45 -8.20 14.80
N THR A 48 -64.85 -7.24 15.51
CA THR A 48 -64.46 -5.96 14.92
C THR A 48 -63.02 -6.06 14.44
N ALA A 49 -62.73 -5.47 13.27
CA ALA A 49 -61.37 -5.45 12.76
C ALA A 49 -60.44 -4.72 13.74
N GLN A 50 -59.56 -5.47 14.40
CA GLN A 50 -58.55 -4.88 15.28
C GLN A 50 -57.43 -4.29 14.43
N ALA A 51 -57.19 -2.98 14.59
CA ALA A 51 -56.04 -2.34 13.96
C ALA A 51 -54.75 -3.00 14.50
N PRO A 52 -53.83 -3.43 13.61
CA PRO A 52 -52.60 -4.06 14.05
C PRO A 52 -51.77 -3.05 14.84
N LYS A 53 -51.40 -3.43 16.07
CA LYS A 53 -50.59 -2.58 16.97
C LYS A 53 -49.18 -2.34 16.43
N GLU A 54 -48.69 -3.26 15.60
CA GLU A 54 -47.40 -3.18 14.94
C GLU A 54 -47.55 -3.36 13.42
N PRO A 55 -46.71 -2.70 12.61
CA PRO A 55 -46.75 -2.86 11.16
C PRO A 55 -46.44 -4.31 10.78
N VAL A 56 -47.40 -4.97 10.12
CA VAL A 56 -47.27 -6.35 9.63
C VAL A 56 -46.13 -6.47 8.59
N LYS A 57 -45.93 -5.44 7.77
CA LYS A 57 -44.84 -5.30 6.79
C LYS A 57 -44.39 -3.83 6.70
N PRO A 58 -43.11 -3.54 6.46
CA PRO A 58 -41.97 -4.45 6.35
C PRO A 58 -41.37 -4.88 7.71
N ARG A 59 -40.85 -6.11 7.80
CA ARG A 59 -40.11 -6.62 8.97
C ARG A 59 -38.71 -6.00 9.03
N LYS A 60 -38.61 -4.75 9.51
CA LYS A 60 -37.37 -3.95 9.49
C LYS A 60 -36.16 -4.66 10.09
N LYS A 61 -36.32 -5.35 11.22
CA LYS A 61 -35.23 -6.12 11.89
C LYS A 61 -34.66 -7.21 10.98
N LEU A 62 -35.51 -7.94 10.26
CA LEU A 62 -35.09 -9.00 9.35
C LEU A 62 -34.26 -8.44 8.20
N TYR A 63 -34.73 -7.36 7.56
CA TYR A 63 -33.99 -6.72 6.47
C TYR A 63 -32.68 -6.10 6.94
N LEU A 64 -32.63 -5.55 8.15
CA LEU A 64 -31.38 -5.06 8.74
C LEU A 64 -30.37 -6.18 8.97
N VAL A 65 -30.80 -7.31 9.54
CA VAL A 65 -29.92 -8.48 9.75
C VAL A 65 -29.44 -9.04 8.41
N LEU A 66 -30.35 -9.19 7.44
CA LEU A 66 -30.01 -9.70 6.11
C LEU A 66 -29.03 -8.76 5.38
N GLY A 67 -29.27 -7.45 5.44
CA GLY A 67 -28.38 -6.44 4.87
C GLY A 67 -27.00 -6.44 5.53
N ALA A 68 -26.93 -6.60 6.86
CA ALA A 68 -25.67 -6.71 7.58
C ALA A 68 -24.88 -7.97 7.17
N LEU A 69 -25.55 -9.11 7.03
CA LEU A 69 -24.92 -10.36 6.59
C LEU A 69 -24.40 -10.28 5.16
N ILE A 70 -25.21 -9.74 4.23
CA ILE A 70 -24.81 -9.56 2.84
C ILE A 70 -23.67 -8.55 2.74
N GLY A 71 -23.77 -7.42 3.44
CA GLY A 71 -22.74 -6.38 3.44
C GLY A 71 -21.41 -6.89 4.00
N PHE A 72 -21.44 -7.68 5.07
CA PHE A 72 -20.24 -8.31 5.62
C PHE A 72 -19.64 -9.34 4.65
N GLY A 73 -20.46 -10.20 4.04
CA GLY A 73 -20.02 -11.18 3.06
C GLY A 73 -19.38 -10.51 1.82
N LEU A 74 -20.00 -9.46 1.29
CA LEU A 74 -19.44 -8.67 0.19
C LEU A 74 -18.16 -7.94 0.61
N GLY A 75 -18.09 -7.41 1.83
CA GLY A 75 -16.89 -6.75 2.35
C GLY A 75 -15.69 -7.70 2.45
N LEU A 76 -15.91 -8.91 3.00
CA LEU A 76 -14.89 -9.95 3.01
C LEU A 76 -14.49 -10.36 1.59
N GLY A 77 -15.48 -10.61 0.72
CA GLY A 77 -15.24 -10.98 -0.68
C GLY A 77 -14.42 -9.94 -1.43
N LEU A 78 -14.75 -8.65 -1.29
CA LEU A 78 -13.99 -7.55 -1.88
C LEU A 78 -12.57 -7.43 -1.32
N THR A 79 -12.38 -7.69 -0.02
CA THR A 79 -11.05 -7.69 0.60
C THR A 79 -10.16 -8.76 -0.03
N PHE A 80 -10.66 -9.99 -0.16
CA PHE A 80 -9.92 -11.07 -0.83
C PHE A 80 -9.72 -10.79 -2.32
N LEU A 81 -10.70 -10.19 -3.00
CA LEU A 81 -10.57 -9.83 -4.41
C LEU A 81 -9.46 -8.80 -4.64
N PHE A 82 -9.40 -7.75 -3.81
CA PHE A 82 -8.33 -6.76 -3.90
C PHE A 82 -6.96 -7.36 -3.59
N GLU A 83 -6.86 -8.25 -2.60
CA GLU A 83 -5.63 -8.97 -2.28
C GLU A 83 -5.21 -9.92 -3.42
N TYR A 84 -6.16 -10.56 -4.11
CA TYR A 84 -5.89 -11.44 -5.23
C TYR A 84 -5.42 -10.68 -6.49
N ILE A 85 -5.92 -9.46 -6.70
CA ILE A 85 -5.50 -8.59 -7.81
C ILE A 85 -4.14 -7.94 -7.51
N ASP A 86 -3.77 -7.79 -6.24
CA ASP A 86 -2.47 -7.24 -5.85
C ASP A 86 -1.32 -8.22 -6.15
N ASN A 87 -0.66 -7.99 -7.28
CA ASN A 87 0.50 -8.76 -7.73
C ASN A 87 1.83 -8.14 -7.26
N SER A 88 1.83 -7.31 -6.21
CA SER A 88 3.06 -6.72 -5.69
C SER A 88 3.95 -7.72 -4.97
N VAL A 89 5.27 -7.54 -5.08
CA VAL A 89 6.28 -8.24 -4.28
C VAL A 89 6.20 -7.73 -2.85
N ARG A 90 5.96 -8.60 -1.87
CA ARG A 90 5.84 -8.20 -0.45
C ARG A 90 6.85 -8.88 0.47
N SER A 91 7.34 -10.06 0.10
CA SER A 91 8.24 -10.84 0.94
C SER A 91 9.52 -11.25 0.22
N ILE A 92 10.47 -11.82 0.98
CA ILE A 92 11.71 -12.35 0.43
C ILE A 92 11.39 -13.57 -0.44
N GLU A 93 10.46 -14.40 0.00
CA GLU A 93 10.02 -15.60 -0.71
C GLU A 93 9.45 -15.23 -2.09
N ASP A 94 8.66 -14.16 -2.20
CA ASP A 94 8.16 -13.68 -3.50
C ASP A 94 9.29 -13.40 -4.50
N VAL A 95 10.40 -12.83 -4.02
CA VAL A 95 11.57 -12.50 -4.84
C VAL A 95 12.34 -13.77 -5.23
N GLU A 96 12.45 -14.72 -4.30
CA GLU A 96 13.10 -16.01 -4.55
C GLU A 96 12.32 -16.87 -5.56
N HIS A 97 10.99 -16.82 -5.57
CA HIS A 97 10.15 -17.49 -6.58
C HIS A 97 10.38 -16.95 -8.00
N ILE A 98 10.79 -15.69 -8.14
CA ILE A 98 11.17 -15.07 -9.42
C ILE A 98 12.56 -15.56 -9.88
N GLY A 99 13.31 -16.24 -9.00
CA GLY A 99 14.69 -16.70 -9.24
C GLY A 99 15.75 -15.66 -8.88
N LEU A 100 15.39 -14.65 -8.08
CA LEU A 100 16.29 -13.60 -7.63
C LEU A 100 16.77 -13.88 -6.20
N THR A 101 18.08 -13.75 -5.97
CA THR A 101 18.64 -13.79 -4.61
C THR A 101 18.42 -12.45 -3.91
N VAL A 102 17.97 -12.47 -2.66
CA VAL A 102 17.85 -11.25 -1.84
C VAL A 102 19.12 -11.05 -1.00
N LEU A 103 19.82 -9.95 -1.25
CA LEU A 103 21.04 -9.57 -0.53
C LEU A 103 20.73 -8.83 0.78
N GLY A 104 19.54 -8.25 0.90
CA GLY A 104 19.09 -7.57 2.12
C GLY A 104 17.67 -7.02 1.99
N SER A 105 17.11 -6.66 3.13
CA SER A 105 15.79 -6.02 3.23
C SER A 105 15.86 -4.77 4.10
N ILE A 106 15.37 -3.66 3.57
CA ILE A 106 15.37 -2.37 4.26
C ILE A 106 13.95 -2.10 4.75
N PRO A 107 13.73 -1.94 6.08
CA PRO A 107 12.39 -1.70 6.61
C PRO A 107 11.88 -0.30 6.24
N VAL A 108 10.56 -0.13 6.18
CA VAL A 108 9.93 1.19 5.99
C VAL A 108 10.33 2.13 7.11
N ILE A 109 10.82 3.32 6.73
CA ILE A 109 11.04 4.41 7.68
C ILE A 109 9.71 5.19 7.78
N LYS A 110 8.96 5.00 8.87
CA LYS A 110 7.81 5.87 9.16
C LYS A 110 8.33 7.31 9.32
N GLU A 111 7.78 8.26 8.57
CA GLU A 111 8.25 9.66 8.53
C GLU A 111 8.33 10.27 9.94
N ASP A 112 7.34 9.97 10.79
CA ASP A 112 7.28 10.42 12.19
C ASP A 112 8.44 9.89 13.03
N GLU A 113 8.87 8.65 12.79
CA GLU A 113 10.02 8.07 13.48
C GLU A 113 11.34 8.62 12.93
N ALA A 114 11.44 8.86 11.62
CA ALA A 114 12.62 9.47 11.00
C ALA A 114 12.85 10.87 11.59
N LEU A 115 11.78 11.67 11.66
CA LEU A 115 11.79 13.02 12.20
C LEU A 115 12.08 13.05 13.70
N LYS A 116 11.51 12.13 14.49
CA LYS A 116 11.84 11.99 15.92
C LYS A 116 13.31 11.63 16.13
N ARG A 117 13.87 10.73 15.31
CA ARG A 117 15.28 10.31 15.40
C ARG A 117 16.25 11.43 14.99
N LEU A 118 15.89 12.23 13.99
CA LEU A 118 16.66 13.40 13.57
C LEU A 118 16.72 14.49 14.67
N LYS A 119 15.65 14.67 15.45
CA LYS A 119 15.61 15.67 16.55
C LYS A 119 16.53 15.39 17.74
N VAL A 120 17.04 14.17 17.89
CA VAL A 120 17.80 13.73 19.08
C VAL A 120 19.33 13.75 18.84
N LEU A 121 19.78 14.17 17.65
CA LEU A 121 21.20 14.12 17.29
C LEU A 121 21.95 15.40 17.72
N PRO A 122 23.04 15.28 18.50
CA PRO A 122 23.85 16.42 18.90
C PRO A 122 24.61 16.99 17.69
N GLY A 123 24.51 18.30 17.46
CA GLY A 123 25.11 19.00 16.32
C GLY A 123 24.11 19.54 15.28
N MET A 124 22.84 19.15 15.36
CA MET A 124 21.75 19.67 14.51
C MET A 124 21.14 20.99 15.04
N ASN A 125 21.97 21.92 15.53
CA ASN A 125 21.51 23.27 15.92
C ASN A 125 21.45 24.27 14.75
N GLY A 126 21.64 23.81 13.50
CA GLY A 126 21.49 24.62 12.30
C GLY A 126 20.16 24.37 11.60
N ASN A 127 19.41 25.46 11.33
CA ASN A 127 18.13 25.56 10.62
C ASN A 127 17.81 24.39 9.66
N LEU A 128 17.07 23.40 10.16
CA LEU A 128 16.29 22.44 9.37
C LEU A 128 14.81 22.85 9.43
N ASP A 129 14.54 24.10 9.01
CA ASP A 129 13.22 24.72 9.12
C ASP A 129 12.24 24.18 8.09
N THR A 130 12.72 23.61 6.98
CA THR A 130 11.88 23.10 5.89
C THR A 130 11.71 21.58 5.93
N LEU A 131 10.51 21.11 5.56
CA LEU A 131 10.17 19.69 5.44
C LEU A 131 11.08 18.94 4.44
N GLU A 132 11.53 19.63 3.40
CA GLU A 132 12.40 19.07 2.36
C GLU A 132 13.80 18.76 2.90
N SER A 133 14.42 19.62 3.71
CA SER A 133 15.72 19.33 4.32
C SER A 133 15.66 18.13 5.28
N LYS A 134 14.54 17.96 5.99
CA LYS A 134 14.28 16.79 6.85
C LYS A 134 14.11 15.50 6.04
N LYS A 135 13.38 15.56 4.92
CA LYS A 135 13.26 14.43 3.97
C LYS A 135 14.61 14.04 3.37
N MET A 136 15.47 15.02 3.05
CA MET A 136 16.81 14.74 2.54
C MET A 136 17.71 14.12 3.60
N ALA A 137 17.68 14.60 4.85
CA ALA A 137 18.42 13.96 5.95
C ALA A 137 17.93 12.53 6.22
N ALA A 138 16.64 12.26 6.10
CA ALA A 138 16.08 10.92 6.21
C ALA A 138 16.59 9.96 5.11
N ARG A 139 17.02 10.47 3.94
CA ARG A 139 17.64 9.65 2.88
C ARG A 139 19.06 9.21 3.21
N LEU A 140 19.77 9.87 4.14
CA LEU A 140 21.14 9.54 4.54
C LEU A 140 21.17 8.99 5.99
N ILE A 141 20.28 8.04 6.28
CA ILE A 141 20.06 7.52 7.63
C ILE A 141 21.31 6.84 8.22
N THR A 142 22.17 6.24 7.40
CA THR A 142 23.44 5.64 7.85
C THR A 142 24.47 6.66 8.33
N HIS A 143 24.37 7.91 7.89
CA HIS A 143 25.20 9.01 8.37
C HIS A 143 24.58 9.67 9.62
N PHE A 144 23.30 10.04 9.55
CA PHE A 144 22.67 10.79 10.64
C PHE A 144 22.29 9.91 11.84
N ALA A 145 21.82 8.69 11.62
CA ALA A 145 21.40 7.79 12.69
C ALA A 145 22.14 6.44 12.63
N PRO A 146 23.48 6.42 12.79
CA PRO A 146 24.31 5.24 12.55
C PRO A 146 23.99 4.04 13.45
N LYS A 147 23.31 4.24 14.58
CA LYS A 147 22.86 3.18 15.50
C LYS A 147 21.43 2.70 15.21
N SER A 148 20.82 3.17 14.13
CA SER A 148 19.45 2.80 13.79
C SER A 148 19.37 1.37 13.22
N PRO A 149 18.23 0.67 13.38
CA PRO A 149 18.03 -0.65 12.77
C PRO A 149 18.15 -0.64 11.24
N ILE A 150 17.80 0.49 10.61
CA ILE A 150 17.94 0.68 9.16
C ILE A 150 19.42 0.74 8.78
N SER A 151 20.24 1.41 9.59
CA SER A 151 21.69 1.42 9.38
C SER A 151 22.31 0.03 9.54
N GLU A 152 21.85 -0.76 10.50
CA GLU A 152 22.24 -2.17 10.62
C GLU A 152 21.79 -2.98 9.39
N ALA A 153 20.57 -2.78 8.88
CA ALA A 153 20.12 -3.43 7.65
C ALA A 153 21.04 -3.13 6.45
N TYR A 154 21.49 -1.88 6.29
CA TYR A 154 22.49 -1.51 5.28
C TYR A 154 23.88 -2.09 5.54
N ARG A 155 24.29 -2.29 6.80
CA ARG A 155 25.55 -2.99 7.14
C ARG A 155 25.47 -4.46 6.79
N THR A 156 24.37 -5.13 7.12
CA THR A 156 24.10 -6.52 6.72
C THR A 156 24.11 -6.66 5.20
N PHE A 157 23.43 -5.76 4.49
CA PHE A 157 23.42 -5.74 3.03
C PHE A 157 24.83 -5.60 2.43
N ARG A 158 25.63 -4.66 2.94
CA ARG A 158 27.04 -4.49 2.56
C ARG A 158 27.85 -5.76 2.81
N THR A 159 27.69 -6.39 3.99
CA THR A 159 28.41 -7.62 4.34
C THR A 159 28.03 -8.77 3.40
N ASN A 160 26.74 -8.95 3.10
CA ASN A 160 26.30 -9.97 2.14
C ASN A 160 26.88 -9.74 0.74
N LEU A 161 26.93 -8.48 0.29
CA LEU A 161 27.55 -8.11 -0.98
C LEU A 161 29.06 -8.38 -1.01
N GLN A 162 29.76 -8.25 0.12
CA GLN A 162 31.18 -8.63 0.24
C GLN A 162 31.39 -10.14 0.09
N TYR A 163 30.46 -10.98 0.57
CA TYR A 163 30.55 -12.44 0.44
C TYR A 163 30.19 -12.95 -0.96
N THR A 164 29.50 -12.16 -1.78
CA THR A 164 29.28 -12.48 -3.21
C THR A 164 30.58 -12.50 -4.03
N LYS A 165 31.70 -12.02 -3.47
CA LYS A 165 33.00 -11.82 -4.14
C LYS A 165 33.87 -13.08 -4.35
N LEU A 166 33.36 -14.30 -4.15
CA LEU A 166 34.19 -15.52 -4.04
C LEU A 166 35.15 -15.78 -5.23
N ASP A 167 34.83 -15.33 -6.46
CA ASP A 167 35.65 -15.64 -7.65
C ASP A 167 36.23 -14.42 -8.40
N ARG A 168 35.76 -13.18 -8.14
CA ARG A 168 36.22 -11.97 -8.84
C ARG A 168 36.11 -10.73 -7.96
N GLU A 169 37.08 -9.84 -8.11
CA GLU A 169 37.03 -8.52 -7.48
C GLU A 169 35.84 -7.72 -8.02
N LEU A 170 35.01 -7.21 -7.11
CA LEU A 170 33.91 -6.29 -7.43
C LEU A 170 34.35 -4.88 -7.07
N LYS A 171 34.63 -4.05 -8.07
CA LYS A 171 34.93 -2.61 -7.90
C LYS A 171 33.78 -1.74 -8.38
N ALA A 172 33.24 -1.99 -9.57
CA ALA A 172 32.21 -1.14 -10.18
C ALA A 172 30.84 -1.84 -10.17
N ILE A 173 29.89 -1.29 -9.43
CA ILE A 173 28.56 -1.88 -9.21
C ILE A 173 27.47 -0.88 -9.57
N LEU A 174 26.47 -1.31 -10.33
CA LEU A 174 25.31 -0.49 -10.66
C LEU A 174 24.07 -0.90 -9.87
N VAL A 175 23.33 0.10 -9.42
CA VAL A 175 22.06 -0.08 -8.72
C VAL A 175 20.95 0.44 -9.62
N THR A 176 20.02 -0.45 -9.98
CA THR A 176 18.84 -0.14 -10.79
C THR A 176 17.59 -0.75 -10.17
N SER A 177 16.45 -0.60 -10.84
CA SER A 177 15.15 -1.10 -10.36
C SER A 177 14.16 -1.19 -11.52
N PRO A 178 13.07 -1.99 -11.40
CA PRO A 178 12.02 -2.07 -12.42
C PRO A 178 11.37 -0.73 -12.76
N GLY A 179 11.03 0.06 -11.74
CA GLY A 179 10.22 1.29 -11.84
C GLY A 179 10.82 2.52 -11.15
N PRO A 180 10.28 3.72 -11.42
CA PRO A 180 10.65 4.94 -10.69
C PRO A 180 10.15 4.88 -9.23
N GLY A 181 10.85 5.54 -8.30
CA GLY A 181 10.39 5.67 -6.91
C GLY A 181 10.61 4.45 -5.99
N GLU A 182 11.33 3.43 -6.45
CA GLU A 182 11.58 2.21 -5.67
C GLU A 182 12.70 2.34 -4.62
N GLY A 183 13.40 3.48 -4.60
CA GLY A 183 14.42 3.80 -3.58
C GLY A 183 15.87 3.48 -3.97
N LYS A 184 16.18 3.39 -5.28
CA LYS A 184 17.53 3.21 -5.84
C LYS A 184 18.56 4.18 -5.25
N SER A 185 18.38 5.48 -5.49
CA SER A 185 19.28 6.55 -5.07
C SER A 185 19.51 6.57 -3.56
N THR A 186 18.45 6.34 -2.79
CA THR A 186 18.54 6.21 -1.32
C THR A 186 19.34 4.99 -0.91
N SER A 187 19.08 3.84 -1.55
CA SER A 187 19.77 2.58 -1.21
C SER A 187 21.24 2.61 -1.56
N VAL A 188 21.59 3.09 -2.75
CA VAL A 188 22.98 3.21 -3.19
C VAL A 188 23.74 4.25 -2.37
N SER A 189 23.11 5.37 -1.99
CA SER A 189 23.73 6.36 -1.11
C SER A 189 24.06 5.79 0.28
N ASN A 190 23.10 5.07 0.91
CA ASN A 190 23.35 4.48 2.22
C ASN A 190 24.37 3.34 2.16
N LEU A 191 24.38 2.54 1.08
CA LEU A 191 25.41 1.54 0.82
C LEU A 191 26.80 2.18 0.67
N ALA A 192 26.90 3.28 -0.08
CA ALA A 192 28.14 4.02 -0.25
C ALA A 192 28.71 4.50 1.09
N ILE A 193 27.83 5.03 1.95
CA ILE A 193 28.20 5.49 3.29
C ILE A 193 28.69 4.33 4.15
N THR A 194 28.00 3.18 4.17
CA THR A 194 28.44 2.05 5.00
C THR A 194 29.74 1.42 4.53
N MET A 195 30.05 1.50 3.23
CA MET A 195 31.35 1.11 2.68
C MET A 195 32.45 2.12 3.04
N ALA A 196 32.18 3.42 2.91
CA ALA A 196 33.13 4.48 3.24
C ALA A 196 33.50 4.50 4.74
N GLN A 197 32.51 4.28 5.62
CA GLN A 197 32.71 4.13 7.07
C GLN A 197 33.58 2.91 7.45
N MET A 198 33.73 1.92 6.57
CA MET A 198 34.67 0.80 6.76
C MET A 198 36.08 1.07 6.25
N GLY A 199 36.34 2.27 5.72
CA GLY A 199 37.65 2.67 5.22
C GLY A 199 37.86 2.46 3.72
N SER A 200 36.88 1.91 2.99
CA SER A 200 36.97 1.85 1.52
C SER A 200 36.84 3.26 0.93
N LYS A 201 37.67 3.59 -0.05
CA LYS A 201 37.54 4.82 -0.83
C LYS A 201 36.45 4.63 -1.89
N VAL A 202 35.28 5.21 -1.65
CA VAL A 202 34.05 5.00 -2.44
C VAL A 202 33.77 6.19 -3.34
N LEU A 203 33.55 5.93 -4.62
CA LEU A 203 32.99 6.89 -5.56
C LEU A 203 31.53 6.55 -5.87
N LEU A 204 30.63 7.49 -5.61
CA LEU A 204 29.21 7.38 -5.97
C LEU A 204 28.92 8.26 -7.18
N ILE A 205 28.39 7.66 -8.25
CA ILE A 205 28.19 8.31 -9.55
C ILE A 205 26.70 8.43 -9.86
N ASP A 206 26.25 9.64 -10.21
CA ASP A 206 24.90 9.89 -10.70
C ASP A 206 24.86 9.62 -12.21
N SER A 207 24.55 8.37 -12.58
CA SER A 207 24.37 7.97 -13.98
C SER A 207 22.91 8.07 -14.46
N ASP A 208 22.00 8.56 -13.61
CA ASP A 208 20.66 8.98 -14.04
C ASP A 208 20.73 10.38 -14.64
N LEU A 209 21.16 10.43 -15.90
CA LEU A 209 21.25 11.66 -16.70
C LEU A 209 19.86 12.20 -17.11
N ARG A 210 18.75 11.63 -16.61
CA ARG A 210 17.38 12.08 -16.91
C ARG A 210 16.74 12.74 -15.69
N ARG A 211 16.91 12.15 -14.51
CA ARG A 211 16.39 12.65 -13.23
C ARG A 211 17.46 12.56 -12.13
N PRO A 212 18.57 13.30 -12.26
CA PRO A 212 19.66 13.23 -11.30
C PRO A 212 19.21 13.75 -9.93
N VAL A 213 19.64 13.07 -8.87
CA VAL A 213 19.23 13.41 -7.49
C VAL A 213 20.39 13.42 -6.51
N LEU A 214 21.55 12.86 -6.85
CA LEU A 214 22.65 12.72 -5.89
C LEU A 214 23.24 14.07 -5.48
N HIS A 215 23.30 15.02 -6.41
CA HIS A 215 23.74 16.38 -6.11
C HIS A 215 22.91 17.05 -5.00
N THR A 216 21.58 16.84 -5.01
CA THR A 216 20.67 17.32 -3.97
C THR A 216 20.86 16.57 -2.65
N ILE A 217 21.06 15.25 -2.72
CA ILE A 217 21.23 14.39 -1.52
C ILE A 217 22.50 14.76 -0.76
N PHE A 218 23.62 14.95 -1.47
CA PHE A 218 24.93 15.23 -0.88
C PHE A 218 25.28 16.71 -0.84
N LYS A 219 24.37 17.60 -1.29
CA LYS A 219 24.54 19.06 -1.35
C LYS A 219 25.81 19.49 -2.11
N VAL A 220 26.11 18.79 -3.20
CA VAL A 220 27.26 19.08 -4.08
C VAL A 220 26.80 19.84 -5.33
N ASP A 221 27.74 20.52 -5.99
CA ASP A 221 27.44 21.30 -7.19
C ASP A 221 27.20 20.37 -8.39
N ARG A 222 26.11 20.56 -9.13
CA ARG A 222 25.79 19.74 -10.32
C ARG A 222 26.47 20.21 -11.61
N ARG A 223 27.02 21.42 -11.67
CA ARG A 223 27.47 22.06 -12.94
C ARG A 223 28.53 21.27 -13.70
N ILE A 224 29.44 20.62 -12.97
CA ILE A 224 30.52 19.81 -13.51
C ILE A 224 30.33 18.38 -13.01
N GLY A 225 30.26 17.42 -13.92
CA GLY A 225 30.05 16.02 -13.57
C GLY A 225 30.28 15.05 -14.72
N LEU A 226 29.63 13.88 -14.65
CA LEU A 226 29.83 12.76 -15.57
C LEU A 226 29.71 13.18 -17.04
N SER A 227 28.66 13.91 -17.42
CA SER A 227 28.47 14.32 -18.81
C SER A 227 29.61 15.22 -19.33
N ASN A 228 30.18 16.08 -18.49
CA ASN A 228 31.28 16.96 -18.86
C ASN A 228 32.57 16.16 -19.12
N ILE A 229 32.82 15.11 -18.32
CA ILE A 229 33.93 14.17 -18.53
C ILE A 229 33.77 13.45 -19.87
N LEU A 230 32.57 12.94 -20.14
CA LEU A 230 32.31 12.13 -21.34
C LEU A 230 32.38 12.94 -22.64
N VAL A 231 32.17 14.26 -22.57
CA VAL A 231 32.37 15.20 -23.69
C VAL A 231 33.81 15.73 -23.75
N GLY A 232 34.68 15.33 -22.81
CA GLY A 232 36.11 15.70 -22.79
C GLY A 232 36.38 17.13 -22.33
N LYS A 233 35.45 17.76 -21.61
CA LYS A 233 35.61 19.15 -21.13
C LYS A 233 36.39 19.25 -19.82
N VAL A 234 36.38 18.20 -19.01
CA VAL A 234 36.90 18.17 -17.63
C VAL A 234 37.46 16.77 -17.35
N SER A 235 38.52 16.67 -16.55
CA SER A 235 39.08 15.38 -16.10
C SER A 235 38.24 14.72 -15.00
N VAL A 236 38.46 13.42 -14.72
CA VAL A 236 37.77 12.73 -13.62
C VAL A 236 38.10 13.40 -12.28
N SER A 237 39.37 13.72 -12.04
CA SER A 237 39.83 14.31 -10.78
C SER A 237 39.23 15.69 -10.49
N GLU A 238 38.96 16.50 -11.53
CA GLU A 238 38.34 17.82 -11.39
C GLU A 238 36.83 17.75 -11.15
N ALA A 239 36.15 16.74 -11.72
CA ALA A 239 34.70 16.60 -11.64
C ALA A 239 34.23 15.86 -10.38
N VAL A 240 35.08 15.03 -9.78
CA VAL A 240 34.79 14.33 -8.53
C VAL A 240 34.82 15.29 -7.35
N GLN A 241 33.77 15.28 -6.54
CA GLN A 241 33.62 16.15 -5.38
C GLN A 241 33.67 15.33 -4.08
N LYS A 242 34.34 15.88 -3.05
CA LYS A 242 34.33 15.32 -1.70
C LYS A 242 32.99 15.60 -1.03
N THR A 243 32.51 14.65 -0.24
CA THR A 243 31.33 14.84 0.62
C THR A 243 31.76 15.19 2.06
N GLU A 244 30.80 15.48 2.93
CA GLU A 244 31.02 15.61 4.39
C GLU A 244 31.41 14.27 5.05
N ILE A 245 31.34 13.16 4.32
CA ILE A 245 31.60 11.81 4.82
C ILE A 245 32.98 11.37 4.36
N ASP A 246 33.85 11.03 5.32
CA ASP A 246 35.19 10.55 5.04
C ASP A 246 35.17 9.34 4.10
N ASN A 247 36.12 9.31 3.16
CA ASN A 247 36.26 8.30 2.11
C ASN A 247 35.09 8.19 1.12
N LEU A 248 34.09 9.08 1.17
CA LEU A 248 33.00 9.12 0.21
C LEU A 248 33.10 10.33 -0.72
N TYR A 249 33.12 10.03 -2.01
CA TYR A 249 33.20 11.00 -3.09
C TYR A 249 31.98 10.86 -3.99
N VAL A 250 31.54 11.96 -4.58
CA VAL A 250 30.38 11.99 -5.48
C VAL A 250 30.79 12.58 -6.82
N LEU A 251 30.40 11.89 -7.89
CA LEU A 251 30.42 12.42 -9.25
C LEU A 251 28.96 12.70 -9.68
N PRO A 252 28.51 13.96 -9.66
CA PRO A 252 27.17 14.31 -10.09
C PRO A 252 27.02 14.12 -11.62
N CYS A 253 25.81 14.22 -12.14
CA CYS A 253 25.54 13.97 -13.56
C CYS A 253 26.20 15.01 -14.50
N GLY A 254 26.44 16.23 -14.03
CA GLY A 254 26.85 17.35 -14.88
C GLY A 254 25.67 18.05 -15.59
N THR A 255 25.98 18.76 -16.67
CA THR A 255 24.97 19.31 -17.58
C THR A 255 24.18 18.18 -18.25
N LEU A 256 22.85 18.26 -18.26
CA LEU A 256 22.01 17.21 -18.87
C LEU A 256 22.27 17.13 -20.37
N PRO A 257 22.76 16.00 -20.90
CA PRO A 257 23.01 15.85 -22.33
C PRO A 257 21.70 15.57 -23.09
N PRO A 258 21.61 15.92 -24.38
CA PRO A 258 20.44 15.58 -25.21
C PRO A 258 20.35 14.08 -25.51
N ASN A 259 21.48 13.36 -25.44
CA ASN A 259 21.64 11.94 -25.81
C ASN A 259 22.32 11.12 -24.69
N PRO A 260 21.64 10.86 -23.55
CA PRO A 260 22.21 10.14 -22.41
C PRO A 260 22.78 8.75 -22.72
N SER A 261 22.01 7.92 -23.42
CA SER A 261 22.32 6.50 -23.60
C SER A 261 23.55 6.31 -24.48
N GLU A 262 23.68 7.11 -25.53
CA GLU A 262 24.84 7.13 -26.44
C GLU A 262 26.10 7.60 -25.72
N LEU A 263 25.96 8.58 -24.83
CA LEU A 263 27.08 9.09 -24.05
C LEU A 263 27.61 8.04 -23.07
N LEU A 264 26.71 7.30 -22.40
CA LEU A 264 27.07 6.16 -21.54
C LEU A 264 27.63 4.97 -22.33
N ALA A 265 27.20 4.77 -23.57
CA ALA A 265 27.75 3.77 -24.48
C ALA A 265 29.13 4.14 -25.06
N SER A 266 29.60 5.37 -24.89
CA SER A 266 30.79 5.87 -25.57
C SER A 266 32.08 5.18 -25.12
N SER A 267 33.14 5.28 -25.92
CA SER A 267 34.50 4.90 -25.53
C SER A 267 35.07 5.82 -24.45
N ALA A 268 34.58 7.05 -24.36
CA ALA A 268 34.92 7.97 -23.28
C ALA A 268 34.46 7.43 -21.92
N MET A 269 33.28 6.80 -21.85
CA MET A 269 32.80 6.17 -20.61
C MET A 269 33.69 5.00 -20.18
N THR A 270 34.15 4.18 -21.14
CA THR A 270 35.09 3.10 -20.85
C THR A 270 36.41 3.63 -20.28
N ARG A 271 37.00 4.67 -20.90
CA ARG A 271 38.24 5.27 -20.40
C ARG A 271 38.06 5.90 -19.01
N ALA A 272 36.97 6.64 -18.81
CA ALA A 272 36.66 7.26 -17.54
C ALA A 272 36.45 6.22 -16.43
N LEU A 273 35.79 5.09 -16.74
CA LEU A 273 35.61 3.99 -15.78
C LEU A 273 36.94 3.37 -15.34
N GLU A 274 37.87 3.13 -16.26
CA GLU A 274 39.19 2.58 -15.91
C GLU A 274 40.00 3.57 -15.05
N GLU A 275 40.02 4.86 -15.40
CA GLU A 275 40.63 5.90 -14.56
C GLU A 275 40.01 5.95 -13.15
N MET A 276 38.68 5.80 -13.04
CA MET A 276 38.02 5.74 -11.74
C MET A 276 38.38 4.47 -10.95
N LYS A 277 38.56 3.32 -11.60
CA LYS A 277 38.94 2.05 -10.94
C LYS A 277 40.35 2.06 -10.37
N ASP A 278 41.23 2.89 -10.93
CA ASP A 278 42.58 3.12 -10.41
C ASP A 278 42.56 4.04 -9.18
N LEU A 279 41.61 4.97 -9.11
CA LEU A 279 41.53 5.99 -8.05
C LEU A 279 40.69 5.57 -6.84
N PHE A 280 39.78 4.61 -6.99
CA PHE A 280 38.78 4.23 -5.97
C PHE A 280 38.71 2.72 -5.77
N ASP A 281 38.46 2.30 -4.53
CA ASP A 281 38.32 0.88 -4.18
C ASP A 281 36.98 0.33 -4.65
N ILE A 282 35.92 1.15 -4.54
CA ILE A 282 34.55 0.82 -4.94
C ILE A 282 33.92 2.00 -5.67
N ILE A 283 33.23 1.71 -6.75
CA ILE A 283 32.48 2.65 -7.57
C ILE A 283 31.02 2.18 -7.62
N LEU A 284 30.10 3.02 -7.17
CA LEU A 284 28.67 2.74 -7.17
C LEU A 284 27.96 3.66 -8.16
N PHE A 285 27.17 3.09 -9.06
CA PHE A 285 26.38 3.84 -10.04
C PHE A 285 24.91 3.87 -9.62
N ASP A 286 24.37 5.07 -9.41
CA ASP A 286 22.92 5.30 -9.37
C ASP A 286 22.40 5.45 -10.79
N SER A 287 21.39 4.66 -11.17
CA SER A 287 20.93 4.55 -12.55
C SER A 287 19.41 4.67 -12.65
N PRO A 288 18.87 5.04 -13.83
CA PRO A 288 17.43 5.10 -14.03
C PRO A 288 16.82 3.69 -14.03
N PRO A 289 15.48 3.57 -13.92
CA PRO A 289 14.81 2.27 -13.96
C PRO A 289 15.06 1.53 -15.28
N ILE A 290 15.43 0.25 -15.20
CA ILE A 290 15.86 -0.57 -16.34
C ILE A 290 14.75 -0.82 -17.37
N ILE A 291 13.47 -0.81 -16.94
CA ILE A 291 12.33 -0.97 -17.86
C ILE A 291 11.99 0.34 -18.57
N ALA A 292 12.20 1.47 -17.90
CA ALA A 292 11.79 2.76 -18.43
C ALA A 292 12.69 3.24 -19.57
N VAL A 293 14.00 3.00 -19.46
CA VAL A 293 15.01 3.53 -20.39
C VAL A 293 16.20 2.57 -20.54
N THR A 294 16.93 2.73 -21.63
CA THR A 294 18.06 1.86 -22.00
C THR A 294 19.38 2.21 -21.29
N ASP A 295 19.46 3.35 -20.60
CA ASP A 295 20.70 3.89 -20.02
C ASP A 295 21.39 2.86 -19.09
N ALA A 296 20.64 2.25 -18.18
CA ALA A 296 21.17 1.22 -17.29
C ALA A 296 21.57 -0.04 -18.09
N ALA A 297 20.76 -0.45 -19.07
CA ALA A 297 21.00 -1.65 -19.88
C ALA A 297 22.31 -1.58 -20.70
N VAL A 298 22.67 -0.37 -21.15
CA VAL A 298 23.91 -0.10 -21.88
C VAL A 298 25.14 -0.15 -20.96
N LEU A 299 24.99 0.32 -19.72
CA LEU A 299 26.10 0.43 -18.78
C LEU A 299 26.39 -0.89 -18.04
N CYS A 300 25.34 -1.65 -17.68
CA CYS A 300 25.45 -2.89 -16.91
C CYS A 300 26.51 -3.90 -17.41
N PRO A 301 26.66 -4.18 -18.71
CA PRO A 301 27.60 -5.19 -19.20
C PRO A 301 29.08 -4.80 -19.03
N ARG A 302 29.36 -3.51 -18.77
CA ARG A 302 30.72 -2.97 -18.57
C ARG A 302 31.15 -2.94 -17.11
N LEU A 303 30.25 -3.30 -16.20
CA LEU A 303 30.44 -3.23 -14.75
C LEU A 303 30.58 -4.63 -14.16
N ASP A 304 31.16 -4.71 -12.96
CA ASP A 304 31.46 -5.98 -12.30
C ASP A 304 30.22 -6.65 -11.73
N GLY A 305 29.16 -5.89 -11.50
CA GLY A 305 27.86 -6.42 -11.13
C GLY A 305 26.74 -5.39 -11.02
N VAL A 306 25.52 -5.92 -10.92
CA VAL A 306 24.29 -5.15 -10.82
C VAL A 306 23.50 -5.59 -9.60
N ILE A 307 22.87 -4.63 -8.93
CA ILE A 307 21.93 -4.85 -7.83
C ILE A 307 20.56 -4.34 -8.28
N LEU A 308 19.54 -5.19 -8.14
CA LEU A 308 18.17 -4.84 -8.45
C LEU A 308 17.41 -4.43 -7.19
N VAL A 309 17.03 -3.16 -7.06
CA VAL A 309 16.17 -2.70 -5.96
C VAL A 309 14.72 -2.99 -6.29
N LEU A 310 14.00 -3.64 -5.37
CA LEU A 310 12.56 -3.88 -5.46
C LEU A 310 11.90 -3.21 -4.26
N LYS A 311 10.73 -2.61 -4.44
CA LYS A 311 10.00 -1.98 -3.34
C LYS A 311 8.82 -2.84 -2.91
N SER A 312 8.86 -3.27 -1.65
CA SER A 312 7.84 -4.11 -1.03
C SER A 312 6.48 -3.43 -1.07
N GLY A 313 5.45 -4.17 -1.50
CA GLY A 313 4.07 -3.70 -1.66
C GLY A 313 3.85 -2.67 -2.77
N GLN A 314 4.85 -2.44 -3.64
CA GLN A 314 4.72 -1.49 -4.76
C GLN A 314 5.23 -2.06 -6.08
N THR A 315 6.35 -2.77 -6.08
CA THR A 315 6.89 -3.38 -7.30
C THR A 315 6.05 -4.58 -7.70
N ASP A 316 5.45 -4.53 -8.88
CA ASP A 316 4.72 -5.65 -9.48
C ASP A 316 5.65 -6.82 -9.82
N ARG A 317 5.21 -8.06 -9.57
CA ARG A 317 6.01 -9.27 -9.80
C ARG A 317 6.38 -9.44 -11.27
N ASP A 318 5.49 -9.13 -12.21
CA ASP A 318 5.78 -9.23 -13.64
C ASP A 318 6.78 -8.15 -14.07
N ALA A 319 6.71 -6.95 -13.46
CA ALA A 319 7.73 -5.92 -13.64
C ALA A 319 9.10 -6.38 -13.11
N ALA A 320 9.16 -6.98 -11.92
CA ALA A 320 10.40 -7.55 -11.37
C ALA A 320 11.00 -8.63 -12.28
N PHE A 321 10.16 -9.57 -12.76
CA PHE A 321 10.60 -10.62 -13.69
C PHE A 321 11.05 -10.06 -15.05
N ARG A 322 10.37 -9.04 -15.58
CA ARG A 322 10.79 -8.33 -16.80
C ARG A 322 12.14 -7.64 -16.62
N ALA A 323 12.36 -6.95 -15.50
CA ALA A 323 13.65 -6.33 -15.20
C ALA A 323 14.78 -7.36 -15.10
N TYR A 324 14.54 -8.48 -14.41
CA TYR A 324 15.46 -9.61 -14.36
C TYR A 324 15.80 -10.14 -15.77
N THR A 325 14.77 -10.34 -16.60
CA THR A 325 14.94 -10.82 -17.98
C THR A 325 15.74 -9.83 -18.83
N LEU A 326 15.48 -8.52 -18.72
CA LEU A 326 16.24 -7.49 -19.43
C LEU A 326 17.72 -7.50 -19.04
N LEU A 327 18.02 -7.57 -17.74
CA LEU A 327 19.40 -7.65 -17.24
C LEU A 327 20.10 -8.92 -17.74
N LYS A 328 19.41 -10.06 -17.77
CA LYS A 328 19.93 -11.31 -18.33
C LYS A 328 20.19 -11.20 -19.83
N ASN A 329 19.29 -10.58 -20.59
CA ASN A 329 19.41 -10.43 -22.05
C ASN A 329 20.60 -9.56 -22.46
N VAL A 330 20.95 -8.55 -21.67
CA VAL A 330 22.15 -7.74 -21.91
C VAL A 330 23.42 -8.35 -21.31
N ASN A 331 23.34 -9.59 -20.80
CA ASN A 331 24.45 -10.30 -20.15
C ASN A 331 25.03 -9.53 -18.95
N ALA A 332 24.17 -8.85 -18.18
CA ALA A 332 24.57 -8.21 -16.94
C ALA A 332 24.80 -9.26 -15.84
N ARG A 333 25.86 -9.08 -15.05
CA ARG A 333 26.10 -9.92 -13.86
C ARG A 333 25.23 -9.44 -12.70
N LEU A 334 24.05 -10.03 -12.54
CA LEU A 334 23.18 -9.74 -11.42
C LEU A 334 23.75 -10.35 -10.13
N LEU A 335 24.16 -9.50 -9.19
CA LEU A 335 24.68 -9.92 -7.88
C LEU A 335 23.55 -10.35 -6.93
N GLY A 336 22.36 -9.79 -7.14
CA GLY A 336 21.16 -10.07 -6.37
C GLY A 336 20.26 -8.84 -6.29
N SER A 337 19.34 -8.87 -5.34
CA SER A 337 18.30 -7.85 -5.17
C SER A 337 18.27 -7.28 -3.75
N LEU A 338 17.77 -6.06 -3.63
CA LEU A 338 17.52 -5.39 -2.35
C LEU A 338 16.03 -5.11 -2.23
N LEU A 339 15.39 -5.69 -1.22
CA LEU A 339 13.97 -5.45 -0.97
C LEU A 339 13.80 -4.23 -0.04
N ASN A 340 13.41 -3.10 -0.60
CA ASN A 340 13.24 -1.83 0.09
C ASN A 340 11.80 -1.63 0.59
N GLY A 341 11.63 -0.97 1.73
CA GLY A 341 10.31 -0.62 2.27
C GLY A 341 9.53 -1.82 2.80
N VAL A 342 10.21 -2.80 3.39
CA VAL A 342 9.55 -3.96 4.00
C VAL A 342 8.83 -3.53 5.29
N GLN A 343 7.58 -3.97 5.46
CA GLN A 343 6.86 -3.74 6.72
C GLN A 343 7.43 -4.67 7.79
N ILE A 344 7.57 -4.20 9.03
CA ILE A 344 8.19 -5.00 10.09
C ILE A 344 7.33 -6.24 10.39
N GLU A 345 6.00 -6.11 10.28
CA GLU A 345 5.06 -7.21 10.42
C GLU A 345 5.17 -8.26 9.28
N SER A 346 5.72 -7.88 8.12
CA SER A 346 5.89 -8.78 6.96
C SER A 346 7.28 -9.42 6.88
N MET A 347 8.21 -9.07 7.77
CA MET A 347 9.40 -9.88 7.99
C MET A 347 8.97 -11.15 8.74
N TYR A 348 8.82 -12.27 8.03
CA TYR A 348 8.69 -13.59 8.65
C TYR A 348 10.06 -14.28 8.74
N GLY A 349 10.23 -15.22 9.68
CA GLY A 349 11.40 -16.10 9.75
C GLY A 349 12.67 -15.55 10.46
N SER A 350 13.84 -16.06 10.05
CA SER A 350 15.16 -15.77 10.67
C SER A 350 15.50 -14.27 10.70
N TYR A 351 15.04 -13.51 9.69
CA TYR A 351 15.31 -12.07 9.59
C TYR A 351 14.53 -11.25 10.63
N TYR A 352 13.30 -11.66 10.98
CA TYR A 352 12.54 -11.08 12.09
C TYR A 352 13.24 -11.32 13.42
N TYR A 353 13.75 -12.54 13.64
CA TYR A 353 14.51 -12.89 14.85
C TYR A 353 15.80 -12.07 14.97
N TYR A 354 16.55 -11.89 13.88
CA TYR A 354 17.72 -11.03 13.86
C TYR A 354 17.35 -9.58 14.19
N TYR A 355 16.31 -9.03 13.55
CA TYR A 355 15.82 -7.68 13.83
C TYR A 355 15.35 -7.52 15.29
N HIS A 356 14.58 -8.48 15.82
CA HIS A 356 14.09 -8.49 17.19
C HIS A 356 15.21 -8.64 18.23
N TYR A 357 16.23 -9.45 17.98
CA TYR A 357 17.31 -9.69 18.93
C TYR A 357 18.16 -8.42 19.12
N TYR A 358 18.43 -7.68 18.05
CA TYR A 358 19.13 -6.40 18.13
C TYR A 358 18.26 -5.27 18.70
N TYR A 359 16.93 -5.31 18.49
CA TYR A 359 16.01 -4.26 18.93
C TYR A 359 15.51 -4.42 20.38
N TYR A 360 15.19 -5.64 20.80
CA TYR A 360 14.64 -5.95 22.14
C TYR A 360 15.66 -6.59 23.09
N GLY A 361 16.81 -7.07 22.61
CA GLY A 361 17.87 -7.65 23.45
C GLY A 361 18.69 -6.64 24.26
N LYS A 362 18.56 -5.33 23.96
CA LYS A 362 19.25 -4.24 24.67
C LYS A 362 18.29 -3.37 25.46
N GLY A 363 17.36 -4.01 26.17
CA GLY A 363 16.53 -3.37 27.20
C GLY A 363 17.18 -3.57 28.57
N ASP A 364 17.91 -2.56 29.04
CA ASP A 364 18.43 -2.49 30.40
C ASP A 364 17.36 -2.88 31.44
N GLY A 365 17.75 -3.80 32.32
CA GLY A 365 16.97 -4.23 33.46
C GLY A 365 16.70 -3.08 34.42
N LYS A 366 15.59 -2.37 34.23
CA LYS A 366 14.91 -1.65 35.30
C LYS A 366 13.43 -1.99 35.29
N LYS A 367 13.11 -3.16 35.86
CA LYS A 367 11.79 -3.41 36.45
C LYS A 367 11.58 -2.39 37.56
N SER A 368 10.86 -1.32 37.26
CA SER A 368 10.24 -0.46 38.27
C SER A 368 9.27 -1.31 39.09
N LYS A 369 9.71 -1.73 40.29
CA LYS A 369 8.81 -2.28 41.30
C LYS A 369 7.97 -1.13 41.84
N THR A 370 6.76 -0.97 41.31
CA THR A 370 5.74 -0.10 41.90
C THR A 370 5.35 -0.70 43.26
N ARG A 371 5.97 -0.18 44.34
CA ARG A 371 5.53 -0.43 45.72
C ARG A 371 4.15 0.20 45.89
N ARG A 372 3.10 -0.62 45.84
CA ARG A 372 1.77 -0.26 46.36
C ARG A 372 1.89 -0.07 47.87
N SER A 373 1.85 1.16 48.35
CA SER A 373 1.63 1.45 49.77
C SER A 373 0.18 1.07 50.11
N ARG A 374 0.02 0.08 50.98
CA ARG A 374 -1.24 -0.18 51.67
C ARG A 374 -1.49 0.98 52.62
N HIS A 375 -2.49 1.80 52.34
CA HIS A 375 -3.11 2.66 53.34
C HIS A 375 -4.15 1.82 54.07
N SER A 376 -3.88 1.50 55.34
CA SER A 376 -4.87 0.99 56.27
C SER A 376 -5.59 2.17 56.91
N SER A 377 -6.83 2.42 56.51
CA SER A 377 -7.76 3.24 57.30
C SER A 377 -8.58 2.32 58.18
N THR A 378 -8.19 2.27 59.44
CA THR A 378 -9.01 1.89 60.60
C THR A 378 -10.28 2.75 60.63
N ASN A 379 -11.44 2.12 60.54
CA ASN A 379 -12.71 2.72 60.98
C ASN A 379 -12.98 2.26 62.41
N ALA A 380 -12.98 3.23 63.32
CA ALA A 380 -13.59 3.15 64.64
C ALA A 380 -14.43 4.42 64.82
N ALA A 381 -15.76 4.24 64.78
CA ALA A 381 -16.80 5.03 65.45
C ALA A 381 -18.15 4.47 64.99
#